data_AF-D5EHI9-F1
#
_entry.id   AF-D5EHI9-F1
#
_cell.length_a   1.000
_cell.length_b   1.000
_cell.length_c   1.000
_cell.angle_alpha   90.00
_cell.angle_beta   90.00
_cell.angle_gamma   90.00
#
_symmetry.space_group_name_H-M   'P 1'
#
loop_
_entity.id
_entity.type
_entity.pdbx_description
1 polymer ?
#
loop_
_entity_poly.entity_id
_entity_poly.type
_entity_poly.pdbx_seq_one_letter_code
_entity_poly.pdbx_strand_id
1 'polypeptide(L)'
;MAADTVERELSCVSCGAVNEPGSKYCAYCGTLLQVKHIFPAVEKAKVSFKRVSVGFVLFLTIVTLGFYQALWAFFRRKAFNQLNVSETISDWFALMPLVLLVASFAVSGNESDLERILGIATWILWIVLAFKMRRMLREYVAGFADKDFLLNVAPSSVMTFFFTFFYIQYHINRLIDIGVFKRAN
;
A
#
# COMPACT_ATOMS: atom_id res chain seq x y z
N MET A 1 -25.50 -20.87 -11.69
CA MET A 1 -25.34 -19.66 -10.85
C MET A 1 -24.62 -18.63 -11.70
N ALA A 2 -25.37 -17.66 -12.22
CA ALA A 2 -24.87 -16.66 -13.15
C ALA A 2 -23.92 -15.72 -12.41
N ALA A 3 -22.71 -15.56 -12.95
CA ALA A 3 -21.82 -14.50 -12.54
C ALA A 3 -22.45 -13.18 -12.96
N ASP A 4 -22.88 -12.38 -12.00
CA ASP A 4 -23.37 -11.02 -12.20
C ASP A 4 -22.17 -10.21 -12.75
N THR A 5 -22.09 -10.11 -14.08
CA THR A 5 -21.14 -9.24 -14.76
C THR A 5 -21.61 -7.83 -14.49
N VAL A 6 -20.90 -7.13 -13.60
CA VAL A 6 -21.03 -5.67 -13.46
C VAL A 6 -20.64 -5.06 -14.81
N GLU A 7 -21.61 -4.88 -15.70
CA GLU A 7 -21.45 -4.15 -16.95
C GLU A 7 -21.09 -2.72 -16.56
N ARG A 8 -19.81 -2.36 -16.75
CA ARG A 8 -19.31 -1.01 -16.52
C ARG A 8 -19.86 -0.11 -17.61
N GLU A 9 -21.06 0.43 -17.40
CA GLU A 9 -21.70 1.36 -18.34
C GLU A 9 -20.87 2.66 -18.41
N LEU A 10 -20.26 2.92 -19.56
CA LEU A 10 -19.33 4.03 -19.76
C LEU A 10 -20.01 5.15 -20.56
N SER A 11 -20.59 6.12 -19.86
CA SER A 11 -21.26 7.27 -20.48
C SER A 11 -20.28 8.40 -20.81
N CYS A 12 -20.44 8.98 -22.00
CA CYS A 12 -19.60 10.09 -22.45
C CYS A 12 -20.03 11.40 -21.77
N VAL A 13 -19.10 12.11 -21.14
CA VAL A 13 -19.37 13.43 -20.51
C VAL A 13 -19.63 14.56 -21.51
N SER A 14 -19.31 14.35 -22.79
CA SER A 14 -19.47 15.36 -23.86
C SER A 14 -20.81 15.23 -24.57
N CYS A 15 -21.20 14.01 -24.97
CA CYS A 15 -22.43 13.77 -25.74
C CYS A 15 -23.46 12.87 -25.04
N GLY A 16 -23.15 12.29 -23.88
CA GLY A 16 -24.05 11.39 -23.15
C GLY A 16 -24.14 9.96 -23.70
N ALA A 17 -23.50 9.65 -24.82
CA ALA A 17 -23.58 8.30 -25.40
C ALA A 17 -22.98 7.24 -24.48
N VAL A 18 -23.66 6.08 -24.38
CA VAL A 18 -23.16 4.88 -23.70
C VAL A 18 -22.19 4.16 -24.64
N ASN A 19 -21.03 3.76 -24.12
CA ASN A 19 -19.97 3.12 -24.90
C ASN A 19 -19.62 1.75 -24.32
N GLU A 20 -19.02 0.90 -25.16
CA GLU A 20 -18.55 -0.43 -24.75
C GLU A 20 -17.44 -0.31 -23.69
N PRO A 21 -17.42 -1.20 -22.68
CA PRO A 21 -16.37 -1.25 -21.66
C PRO A 21 -14.98 -1.38 -22.31
N GLY A 22 -14.05 -0.48 -21.96
CA GLY A 22 -12.67 -0.48 -22.49
C GLY A 22 -12.43 0.44 -23.69
N SER A 23 -13.48 1.10 -24.21
CA SER A 23 -13.36 2.11 -25.25
C SER A 23 -12.51 3.32 -24.78
N LYS A 24 -11.47 3.68 -25.53
CA LYS A 24 -10.65 4.89 -25.24
C LYS A 24 -11.32 6.19 -25.67
N TYR A 25 -12.14 6.11 -26.71
CA TYR A 25 -12.84 7.23 -27.33
C TYR A 25 -14.33 6.91 -27.42
N CYS A 26 -15.16 7.93 -27.35
CA CYS A 26 -16.59 7.76 -27.57
C CYS A 26 -16.85 7.40 -29.03
N ALA A 27 -17.59 6.31 -29.27
CA ALA A 27 -17.94 5.86 -30.62
C ALA A 27 -18.84 6.86 -31.38
N TYR A 28 -19.52 7.75 -30.65
CA TYR A 28 -20.45 8.72 -31.22
C TYR A 28 -19.81 10.09 -31.51
N CYS A 29 -19.07 10.67 -30.55
CA CYS A 29 -18.54 12.03 -30.67
C CYS A 29 -17.01 12.11 -30.73
N GLY A 30 -16.29 10.99 -30.62
CA GLY A 30 -14.82 10.95 -30.64
C GLY A 30 -14.13 11.54 -29.40
N THR A 31 -14.88 12.06 -28.42
CA THR A 31 -14.29 12.59 -27.18
C THR A 31 -13.61 11.47 -26.40
N LEU A 32 -12.43 11.76 -25.84
CA LEU A 32 -11.67 10.83 -25.02
C LEU A 32 -12.46 10.49 -23.75
N LEU A 33 -12.73 9.20 -23.54
CA LEU A 33 -13.52 8.74 -22.41
C LEU A 33 -12.64 8.74 -21.16
N GLN A 34 -13.06 9.50 -20.15
CA GLN A 34 -12.46 9.42 -18.82
C GLN A 34 -13.03 8.17 -18.15
N VAL A 35 -12.28 7.07 -18.15
CA VAL A 35 -12.64 5.87 -17.38
C VAL A 35 -12.54 6.23 -15.90
N LYS A 36 -13.65 6.74 -15.35
CA LYS A 36 -13.84 6.77 -13.91
C LYS A 36 -14.13 5.32 -13.55
N HIS A 37 -13.21 4.66 -12.85
CA HIS A 37 -13.56 3.42 -12.16
C HIS A 37 -14.62 3.79 -11.13
N ILE A 38 -15.89 3.72 -11.53
CA ILE A 38 -17.03 3.75 -10.64
C ILE A 38 -16.95 2.39 -9.96
N PHE A 39 -16.20 2.35 -8.86
CA PHE A 39 -16.30 1.24 -7.96
C PHE A 39 -17.80 1.17 -7.59
N PRO A 40 -18.47 0.02 -7.76
CA PRO A 40 -19.77 -0.14 -7.10
C PRO A 40 -19.51 0.27 -5.67
N ALA A 41 -20.25 1.29 -5.20
CA ALA A 41 -19.94 2.02 -3.97
C ALA A 41 -19.32 1.05 -2.98
N VAL A 42 -18.01 1.19 -2.71
CA VAL A 42 -17.31 0.26 -1.83
C VAL A 42 -17.89 0.52 -0.45
N GLU A 43 -19.04 -0.09 -0.18
CA GLU A 43 -19.77 -0.08 1.08
C GLU A 43 -18.91 -0.66 2.21
N LYS A 44 -17.72 -1.17 1.85
CA LYS A 44 -16.73 -1.82 2.70
C LYS A 44 -15.44 -1.04 2.94
N ALA A 45 -15.40 0.28 2.79
CA ALA A 45 -14.30 1.07 3.37
C ALA A 45 -14.46 1.12 4.91
N LYS A 46 -14.33 -0.03 5.59
CA LYS A 46 -14.43 -0.15 7.05
C LYS A 46 -13.14 0.28 7.73
N VAL A 47 -12.01 0.16 7.04
CA VAL A 47 -10.68 0.43 7.58
C VAL A 47 -10.25 1.86 7.27
N SER A 48 -9.79 2.56 8.31
CA SER A 48 -9.35 3.94 8.22
C SER A 48 -7.83 4.03 8.26
N PHE A 49 -7.24 4.75 7.31
CA PHE A 49 -5.81 5.03 7.25
C PHE A 49 -5.55 6.53 7.30
N LYS A 50 -4.54 6.93 8.07
CA LYS A 50 -4.03 8.30 8.04
C LYS A 50 -3.22 8.53 6.78
N ARG A 51 -3.67 9.48 5.95
CA ARG A 51 -2.95 9.96 4.76
C ARG A 51 -1.72 10.76 5.23
N VAL A 52 -0.53 10.34 4.83
CA VAL A 52 0.73 11.00 5.21
C VAL A 52 1.57 11.15 3.95
N SER A 53 2.11 12.34 3.67
CA SER A 53 2.91 12.54 2.46
C SER A 53 4.19 11.72 2.49
N VAL A 54 4.55 11.10 1.35
CA VAL A 54 5.74 10.23 1.26
C VAL A 54 7.01 11.03 1.50
N GLY A 55 7.09 12.27 0.99
CA GLY A 55 8.22 13.17 1.23
C GLY A 55 8.39 13.52 2.71
N PHE A 56 7.31 13.68 3.47
CA PHE A 56 7.39 13.93 4.92
C PHE A 56 7.87 12.68 5.68
N VAL A 57 7.40 11.49 5.29
CA VAL A 57 7.91 10.22 5.85
C VAL A 57 9.40 10.09 5.57
N LEU A 58 9.86 10.38 4.36
CA LEU A 58 11.29 10.35 4.00
C LEU A 58 12.10 11.34 4.84
N PHE A 59 11.63 12.58 4.94
CA PHE A 59 12.26 13.61 5.76
C PHE A 59 12.39 13.18 7.23
N LEU A 60 11.31 12.68 7.84
CA LEU A 60 11.34 12.20 9.22
C LEU A 60 12.26 10.99 9.39
N THR A 61 12.29 10.07 8.44
CA THR A 61 13.21 8.91 8.48
C THR A 61 14.66 9.36 8.47
N ILE A 62 15.03 10.37 7.68
CA ILE A 62 16.39 10.94 7.65
C ILE A 62 16.69 11.66 8.98
N VAL A 63 15.83 12.57 9.42
CA VAL A 63 16.03 13.39 10.63
C VAL A 63 16.12 12.54 11.90
N THR A 64 15.38 11.43 11.95
CA THR A 64 15.37 10.51 13.10
C THR A 64 16.30 9.31 12.93
N LEU A 65 17.18 9.29 11.92
CA LEU A 65 18.12 8.19 11.66
C LEU A 65 17.44 6.81 11.62
N GLY A 66 16.25 6.72 11.02
CA GLY A 66 15.50 5.48 10.88
C GLY A 66 14.55 5.12 12.05
N PHE A 67 14.63 5.81 13.20
CA PHE A 67 13.73 5.53 14.34
C PHE A 67 12.26 5.74 13.99
N TYR A 68 11.94 6.82 13.28
CA TYR A 68 10.58 7.08 12.82
C TYR A 68 10.06 5.92 11.96
N GLN A 69 10.90 5.35 11.10
CA GLN A 69 10.49 4.28 10.19
C GLN A 69 10.13 2.99 10.94
N ALA A 70 10.92 2.63 11.96
CA ALA A 70 10.64 1.48 12.82
C ALA A 70 9.35 1.68 13.65
N LEU A 71 9.18 2.85 14.27
CA LEU A 71 7.97 3.18 15.02
C LEU A 71 6.74 3.24 14.11
N TRP A 72 6.87 3.83 12.92
CA TRP A 72 5.82 3.87 11.93
C TRP A 72 5.34 2.46 11.59
N ALA A 73 6.26 1.53 11.31
CA ALA A 73 5.91 0.15 10.98
C ALA A 73 5.17 -0.55 12.14
N PHE A 74 5.65 -0.36 13.37
CA PHE A 74 4.99 -0.86 14.58
C PHE A 74 3.58 -0.30 14.72
N PHE A 75 3.38 1.02 14.75
CA PHE A 75 2.03 1.59 14.94
C PHE A 75 1.09 1.27 13.79
N ARG A 76 1.60 1.24 12.55
CA ARG A 76 0.79 0.99 11.35
C ARG A 76 0.27 -0.44 11.30
N ARG A 77 0.94 -1.41 11.94
CA ARG A 77 0.52 -2.83 11.99
C ARG A 77 -0.95 -3.00 12.39
N LYS A 78 -1.48 -2.16 13.29
CA LYS A 78 -2.85 -2.26 13.78
C LYS A 78 -3.86 -2.01 12.65
N ALA A 79 -3.62 -0.97 11.84
CA ALA A 79 -4.48 -0.67 10.69
C ALA A 79 -4.38 -1.75 9.60
N PHE A 80 -3.20 -2.34 9.42
CA PHE A 80 -3.03 -3.48 8.52
C PHE A 80 -3.77 -4.72 9.01
N ASN A 81 -3.67 -5.06 10.29
CA ASN A 81 -4.37 -6.23 10.85
C ASN A 81 -5.90 -6.07 10.82
N GLN A 82 -6.42 -4.83 10.78
CA GLN A 82 -7.87 -4.56 10.58
C GLN A 82 -8.38 -4.91 9.17
N LEU A 83 -7.49 -5.13 8.20
CA LEU A 83 -7.87 -5.58 6.85
C LEU A 83 -8.48 -6.99 6.86
N ASN A 84 -8.31 -7.76 7.95
CA ASN A 84 -8.83 -9.13 8.11
C ASN A 84 -8.52 -10.04 6.90
N VAL A 85 -7.25 -10.05 6.50
CA VAL A 85 -6.70 -10.93 5.45
C VAL A 85 -5.99 -12.13 6.09
N SER A 86 -5.60 -13.14 5.29
CA SER A 86 -4.95 -14.36 5.81
C SER A 86 -3.63 -14.07 6.53
N GLU A 87 -2.88 -13.10 6.05
CA GLU A 87 -1.63 -12.65 6.64
C GLU A 87 -1.87 -11.65 7.77
N THR A 88 -1.27 -11.89 8.94
CA THR A 88 -1.29 -10.95 10.07
C THR A 88 0.12 -10.60 10.53
N ILE A 89 0.32 -9.35 10.96
CA ILE A 89 1.60 -8.88 11.48
C ILE A 89 1.57 -9.01 13.01
N SER A 90 2.42 -9.88 13.57
CA SER A 90 2.54 -10.03 15.02
C SER A 90 3.26 -8.84 15.65
N ASP A 91 2.92 -8.56 16.90
CA ASP A 91 3.50 -7.43 17.66
C ASP A 91 5.01 -7.55 17.80
N TRP A 92 5.52 -8.75 18.09
CA TRP A 92 6.94 -9.03 18.18
C TRP A 92 7.67 -8.80 16.87
N PHE A 93 7.11 -9.29 15.76
CA PHE A 93 7.72 -9.12 14.45
C PHE A 93 7.74 -7.66 14.01
N ALA A 94 6.73 -6.87 14.39
CA ALA A 94 6.69 -5.44 14.12
C ALA A 94 7.57 -4.60 15.06
N LEU A 95 7.87 -5.09 16.27
CA LEU A 95 8.76 -4.43 17.24
C LEU A 95 10.23 -4.69 16.93
N MET A 96 10.56 -5.88 16.40
CA MET A 96 11.93 -6.31 16.10
C MET A 96 12.79 -5.27 15.34
N PRO A 97 12.29 -4.56 14.30
CA PRO A 97 13.06 -3.50 13.63
C PRO A 97 13.55 -2.40 14.57
N LEU A 98 12.74 -2.01 15.57
CA LEU A 98 13.11 -1.00 16.55
C LEU A 98 14.16 -1.54 17.53
N VAL A 99 13.99 -2.78 17.99
CA VAL A 99 14.94 -3.44 18.90
C VAL A 99 16.31 -3.58 18.25
N LEU A 100 16.36 -4.07 17.01
CA LEU A 100 17.61 -4.24 16.27
C LEU A 100 18.27 -2.89 15.94
N LEU A 101 17.48 -1.85 15.65
CA LEU A 101 18.00 -0.50 15.47
C LEU A 101 18.70 -0.01 16.75
N VAL A 102 18.03 -0.10 17.91
CA VAL A 102 18.61 0.29 19.20
C VAL A 102 19.86 -0.54 19.54
N ALA A 103 19.82 -1.86 19.30
CA ALA A 103 20.97 -2.74 19.50
C ALA A 103 22.16 -2.35 18.60
N SER A 104 21.88 -1.94 17.35
CA SER A 104 22.92 -1.48 16.42
C SER A 104 23.59 -0.20 16.93
N PHE A 105 22.83 0.73 17.53
CA PHE A 105 23.41 1.91 18.17
C PHE A 105 24.25 1.56 19.41
N ALA A 106 23.86 0.54 20.19
CA ALA A 106 24.59 0.13 21.39
C ALA A 106 25.95 -0.53 21.07
N VAL A 107 26.09 -1.16 19.91
CA VAL A 107 27.32 -1.82 19.45
C VAL A 107 28.09 -0.94 18.44
N SER A 108 27.55 0.23 18.09
CA SER A 108 28.14 1.12 17.08
C SER A 108 29.55 1.56 17.46
N GLY A 109 30.48 1.47 16.51
CA GLY A 109 31.90 1.80 16.72
C GLY A 109 32.74 0.60 17.17
N ASN A 110 32.15 -0.58 17.34
CA ASN A 110 32.87 -1.83 17.52
C ASN A 110 32.95 -2.56 16.17
N GLU A 111 34.15 -2.65 15.58
CA GLU A 111 34.41 -3.39 14.32
C GLU A 111 34.31 -4.91 14.49
N SER A 112 33.17 -5.37 14.98
CA SER A 112 32.86 -6.76 15.27
C SER A 112 31.97 -7.33 14.18
N ASP A 113 32.11 -8.63 13.90
CA ASP A 113 31.20 -9.32 12.98
C ASP A 113 29.73 -9.22 13.42
N LEU A 114 29.50 -9.04 14.73
CA LEU A 114 28.16 -8.85 15.30
C LEU A 114 27.47 -7.60 14.73
N GLU A 115 28.16 -6.45 14.63
CA GLU A 115 27.59 -5.22 14.06
C GLU A 115 27.13 -5.46 12.60
N ARG A 116 27.97 -6.12 11.81
CA ARG A 116 27.70 -6.42 10.39
C ARG A 116 26.51 -7.36 10.25
N ILE A 117 26.46 -8.42 11.05
CA ILE A 117 25.35 -9.39 11.05
C ILE A 117 24.04 -8.70 11.47
N LEU A 118 24.07 -7.87 12.51
CA LEU A 118 22.90 -7.12 12.97
C LEU A 118 22.38 -6.16 11.89
N GLY A 119 23.27 -5.45 11.20
CA GLY A 119 22.90 -4.55 10.11
C GLY A 119 22.19 -5.28 8.97
N ILE A 120 22.75 -6.40 8.51
CA ILE A 120 22.14 -7.23 7.45
C ILE A 120 20.79 -7.81 7.91
N ALA A 121 20.72 -8.37 9.12
CA ALA A 121 19.49 -8.93 9.67
C ALA A 121 18.38 -7.88 9.77
N THR A 122 18.72 -6.66 10.21
CA THR A 122 17.81 -5.52 10.27
C THR A 122 17.28 -5.17 8.89
N TRP A 123 18.16 -5.05 7.90
CA TRP A 123 17.77 -4.71 6.53
C TRP A 123 16.85 -5.77 5.90
N ILE A 124 17.16 -7.07 6.07
CA ILE A 124 16.31 -8.18 5.62
C ILE A 124 14.93 -8.10 6.27
N LEU A 125 14.87 -7.86 7.58
CA LEU A 125 13.61 -7.77 8.30
C LEU A 125 12.71 -6.65 7.76
N TRP A 126 13.28 -5.50 7.43
CA TRP A 126 12.54 -4.38 6.84
C TRP A 126 11.95 -4.75 5.48
N ILE A 127 12.73 -5.42 4.64
CA ILE A 127 12.28 -5.92 3.34
C ILE A 127 11.12 -6.91 3.53
N VAL A 128 11.28 -7.91 4.42
CA VAL A 128 10.24 -8.91 4.67
C VAL A 128 8.95 -8.24 5.15
N LEU A 129 9.04 -7.28 6.07
CA LEU A 129 7.87 -6.57 6.57
C LEU A 129 7.19 -5.73 5.47
N ALA A 130 7.95 -5.08 4.59
CA ALA A 130 7.41 -4.35 3.44
C ALA A 130 6.70 -5.30 2.45
N PHE A 131 7.29 -6.46 2.14
CA PHE A 131 6.65 -7.48 1.29
C PHE A 131 5.38 -8.04 1.92
N LYS A 132 5.37 -8.24 3.24
CA LYS A 132 4.18 -8.69 3.97
C LYS A 132 3.07 -7.65 3.88
N MET A 133 3.35 -6.38 4.14
CA MET A 133 2.38 -5.28 3.96
C MET A 133 1.87 -5.20 2.51
N ARG A 134 2.74 -5.36 1.51
CA ARG A 134 2.32 -5.42 0.10
C ARG A 134 1.32 -6.55 -0.16
N ARG A 135 1.58 -7.76 0.35
CA ARG A 135 0.67 -8.91 0.19
C ARG A 135 -0.69 -8.60 0.79
N MET A 136 -0.72 -8.04 2.01
CA MET A 136 -1.96 -7.68 2.69
C MET A 136 -2.80 -6.67 1.90
N LEU A 137 -2.18 -5.62 1.34
CA LEU A 137 -2.91 -4.64 0.50
C LEU A 137 -3.53 -5.31 -0.73
N ARG A 138 -2.75 -6.17 -1.41
CA ARG A 138 -3.21 -6.83 -2.64
C ARG A 138 -4.31 -7.86 -2.36
N GLU A 139 -4.18 -8.64 -1.30
CA GLU A 139 -5.18 -9.63 -0.90
C GLU A 139 -6.49 -8.97 -0.47
N TYR A 140 -6.42 -7.88 0.32
CA TYR A 140 -7.59 -7.12 0.71
C TYR A 140 -8.36 -6.62 -0.52
N VAL A 141 -7.66 -5.98 -1.46
CA VAL A 141 -8.29 -5.47 -2.69
C VAL A 141 -8.77 -6.60 -3.60
N ALA A 142 -8.06 -7.74 -3.61
CA ALA A 142 -8.46 -8.90 -4.41
C ALA A 142 -9.78 -9.53 -3.94
N GLY A 143 -10.18 -9.27 -2.69
CA GLY A 143 -11.46 -9.72 -2.15
C GLY A 143 -12.69 -9.03 -2.75
N PHE A 144 -12.54 -7.92 -3.49
CA PHE A 144 -13.68 -7.17 -4.03
C PHE A 144 -13.44 -6.46 -5.37
N ALA A 145 -12.20 -6.30 -5.84
CA ALA A 145 -11.89 -5.56 -7.07
C ALA A 145 -11.52 -6.49 -8.24
N ASP A 146 -11.65 -5.96 -9.46
CA ASP A 146 -11.28 -6.63 -10.70
C ASP A 146 -9.77 -6.81 -10.86
N LYS A 147 -9.37 -7.79 -11.67
CA LYS A 147 -7.95 -8.10 -11.91
C LYS A 147 -7.17 -6.90 -12.44
N ASP A 148 -7.76 -6.08 -13.30
CA ASP A 148 -7.12 -4.89 -13.87
C ASP A 148 -6.84 -3.83 -12.80
N PHE A 149 -7.73 -3.69 -11.82
CA PHE A 149 -7.49 -2.82 -10.68
C PHE A 149 -6.40 -3.36 -9.74
N LEU A 150 -6.32 -4.68 -9.54
CA LEU A 150 -5.24 -5.29 -8.75
C LEU A 150 -3.86 -5.05 -9.35
N LEU A 151 -3.74 -4.96 -10.68
CA LEU A 151 -2.50 -4.59 -11.36
C LEU A 151 -2.07 -3.15 -11.06
N ASN A 152 -2.97 -2.32 -10.54
CA ASN A 152 -2.65 -0.96 -10.12
C ASN A 152 -2.26 -0.86 -8.62
N VAL A 153 -2.47 -1.91 -7.82
CA VAL A 153 -2.19 -1.90 -6.38
C VAL A 153 -0.87 -2.61 -6.09
N ALA A 154 0.15 -1.82 -5.73
CA ALA A 154 1.51 -2.28 -5.44
C ALA A 154 2.01 -3.36 -6.42
N PRO A 155 1.99 -3.13 -7.76
CA PRO A 155 2.28 -4.17 -8.74
C PRO A 155 3.72 -4.69 -8.65
N SER A 156 4.68 -3.77 -8.51
CA SER A 156 6.10 -4.12 -8.60
C SER A 156 6.66 -4.66 -7.28
N SER A 157 7.17 -5.90 -7.33
CA SER A 157 8.01 -6.48 -6.28
C SER A 157 9.35 -5.76 -6.16
N VAL A 158 9.92 -5.33 -7.30
CA VAL A 158 11.21 -4.64 -7.35
C VAL A 158 11.14 -3.28 -6.65
N MET A 159 10.07 -2.51 -6.87
CA MET A 159 9.86 -1.24 -6.16
C MET A 159 9.68 -1.45 -4.66
N THR A 160 9.09 -2.58 -4.24
CA THR A 160 8.94 -2.92 -2.82
C THR A 160 10.30 -3.21 -2.18
N PHE A 161 11.21 -3.85 -2.91
CA PHE A 161 12.57 -4.11 -2.42
C PHE A 161 13.37 -2.82 -2.22
N PHE A 162 13.44 -1.95 -3.23
CA PHE A 162 14.25 -0.73 -3.16
C PHE A 162 13.64 0.37 -2.26
N PHE A 163 12.32 0.53 -2.30
CA PHE A 163 11.64 1.62 -1.59
C PHE A 163 10.87 1.18 -0.35
N THR A 164 10.89 -0.12 -0.01
CA THR A 164 10.33 -0.71 1.21
C THR A 164 9.02 -0.07 1.64
N PHE A 165 9.00 0.62 2.78
CA PHE A 165 7.82 1.25 3.36
C PHE A 165 7.34 2.51 2.63
N PHE A 166 8.23 3.24 1.92
CA PHE A 166 7.84 4.43 1.17
C PHE A 166 6.91 4.07 0.01
N TYR A 167 7.20 2.96 -0.66
CA TYR A 167 6.33 2.44 -1.72
C TYR A 167 4.97 1.99 -1.18
N ILE A 168 4.95 1.35 -0.01
CA ILE A 168 3.70 0.99 0.67
C ILE A 168 2.91 2.25 1.07
N GLN A 169 3.58 3.26 1.63
CA GLN A 169 2.94 4.52 2.00
C GLN A 169 2.33 5.24 0.79
N TYR A 170 3.04 5.26 -0.34
CA TYR A 170 2.52 5.79 -1.60
C TYR A 170 1.22 5.08 -2.01
N HIS A 171 1.20 3.74 -1.98
CA HIS A 171 0.01 2.98 -2.34
C HIS A 171 -1.14 3.12 -1.33
N ILE A 172 -0.85 3.23 -0.03
CA ILE A 172 -1.88 3.56 0.98
C ILE A 172 -2.52 4.91 0.64
N ASN A 173 -1.73 5.95 0.36
CA ASN A 173 -2.26 7.26 -0.01
C ASN A 173 -3.10 7.19 -1.27
N ARG A 174 -2.64 6.47 -2.30
CA ARG A 174 -3.41 6.27 -3.53
C ARG A 174 -4.75 5.58 -3.26
N LEU A 175 -4.77 4.55 -2.40
CA LEU A 175 -5.99 3.84 -2.01
C LEU A 175 -6.95 4.72 -1.18
N ILE A 176 -6.44 5.68 -0.40
CA ILE A 176 -7.26 6.71 0.26
C ILE A 176 -7.84 7.67 -0.78
N ASP A 177 -7.01 8.15 -1.71
CA ASP A 177 -7.37 9.18 -2.69
C ASP A 177 -8.45 8.69 -3.68
N ILE A 178 -8.47 7.39 -3.99
CA ILE A 178 -9.51 6.75 -4.82
C ILE A 178 -10.70 6.20 -4.01
N GLY A 179 -10.71 6.39 -2.68
CA GLY A 179 -11.85 6.05 -1.82
C GLY A 179 -11.95 4.59 -1.35
N VAL A 180 -10.92 3.75 -1.57
CA VAL A 180 -10.88 2.37 -1.04
C VAL A 180 -10.73 2.38 0.48
N PHE A 181 -9.91 3.28 1.02
CA PHE A 181 -9.75 3.46 2.47
C PHE A 181 -10.35 4.77 2.95
N LYS A 182 -10.94 4.76 4.16
CA LYS A 182 -11.38 6.00 4.81
C LYS A 182 -10.17 6.79 5.29
N ARG A 183 -10.18 8.10 5.05
CA ARG A 183 -9.17 9.00 5.59
C ARG A 183 -9.37 9.15 7.10
N ALA A 184 -8.37 8.77 7.90
CA ALA A 184 -8.33 9.12 9.32
C ALA A 184 -7.94 10.60 9.45
N ASN A 185 -8.62 11.32 10.34
CA ASN A 185 -8.25 12.69 10.73
C ASN A 185 -6.95 12.69 11.55
#